data_AF-A0A8H6GMV7-F1
#
_entry.id   AF-A0A8H6GMV7-F1
#
_cell.length_a   1.000
_cell.length_b   1.000
_cell.length_c   1.000
_cell.angle_alpha   90.00
_cell.angle_beta   90.00
_cell.angle_gamma   90.00
#
_symmetry.space_group_name_H-M   'P 1'
#
loop_
_entity.id
_entity.type
_entity.pdbx_description
1 polymer ?
#
loop_
_entity_poly.entity_id
_entity_poly.type
_entity_poly.pdbx_seq_one_letter_code
_entity_poly.pdbx_strand_id
1 'polypeptide(L)'
;MSRTVEQLRLSTEEEETQSHQSRSKALIERVAFLPPASTWAEVEERRRIFWNVFLMDRFCSICTGWNLSLTSADVTRRLPCEGAIWESGEPSQTPTPYFGISTRSHDREKDYLPATRDTEDGQASLGGFAFCIEATESLSLVTSFFLQYRVDFKEVHEVQRWLMRFKQLDLRLVQWKFFLPEKWRKACQFNNDGNLDPNLVLAHIAHNTAVVLLHQGLAYPPAEWQSLPVRLPSSSSAETCQVAADEVATIAEQFLGHSHVLISPQFSFCLFVCGKMLLTHAAYYQSTLTSSFDSIISSLEEISRRWNGDQPPARANLASKFCSRLKKARIEGSGAVDIREAFSEKQDAIASSRSADVNFRSTGLQRMSTSTEATAPGALDGEIGINGTQTESPESISLAFPPLPLSFQMGSATHDSIFAAPAKTGNDMGEVVGTDMNMAGNCLDFYDLSEQTFLPSERVSMLSRSYIGD
;
A
#
# COMPACT_ATOMS: atom_id res chain seq x y z
N MET A 1 3.06 -17.75 7.48
CA MET A 1 1.83 -17.99 6.67
C MET A 1 2.15 -18.36 5.23
N SER A 2 3.03 -17.62 4.54
CA SER A 2 3.41 -17.86 3.13
C SER A 2 3.90 -19.29 2.86
N ARG A 3 4.82 -19.81 3.67
CA ARG A 3 5.30 -21.21 3.56
C ARG A 3 4.18 -22.24 3.76
N THR A 4 3.22 -21.95 4.63
CA THR A 4 2.09 -22.84 4.91
C THR A 4 1.17 -22.93 3.69
N VAL A 5 0.83 -21.81 3.04
CA VAL A 5 -0.03 -21.85 1.85
C VAL A 5 0.64 -22.54 0.66
N GLU A 6 1.97 -22.44 0.52
CA GLU A 6 2.74 -23.20 -0.46
C GLU A 6 2.77 -24.71 -0.16
N GLN A 7 2.98 -25.09 1.11
CA GLN A 7 2.93 -26.49 1.54
C GLN A 7 1.54 -27.11 1.30
N LEU A 8 0.49 -26.33 1.55
CA LEU A 8 -0.90 -26.71 1.27
C LEU A 8 -1.28 -26.61 -0.22
N ARG A 9 -0.36 -26.13 -1.08
CA ARG A 9 -0.56 -25.93 -2.53
C ARG A 9 -1.75 -25.04 -2.89
N LEU A 10 -2.04 -24.03 -2.06
CA LEU A 10 -3.17 -23.12 -2.29
C LEU A 10 -2.87 -22.06 -3.37
N SER A 11 -1.61 -21.91 -3.80
CA SER A 11 -1.18 -20.95 -4.81
C SER A 11 -1.43 -21.39 -6.26
N THR A 12 -1.91 -22.62 -6.48
CA THR A 12 -2.15 -23.21 -7.79
C THR A 12 -3.60 -23.71 -7.92
N GLU A 13 -4.18 -23.70 -9.11
CA GLU A 13 -5.46 -24.36 -9.39
C GLU A 13 -5.30 -25.89 -9.54
N GLU A 14 -6.31 -26.65 -9.10
CA GLU A 14 -6.26 -28.12 -9.11
C GLU A 14 -6.31 -28.71 -10.56
N GLU A 15 -6.99 -28.04 -11.49
CA GLU A 15 -7.13 -28.46 -12.91
C GLU A 15 -5.80 -28.48 -13.69
N GLU A 16 -4.91 -27.51 -13.43
CA GLU A 16 -3.56 -27.48 -14.02
C GLU A 16 -2.70 -28.64 -13.49
N THR A 17 -2.88 -29.00 -12.23
CA THR A 17 -2.11 -30.08 -11.60
C THR A 17 -2.44 -31.43 -12.25
N GLN A 18 -3.70 -31.67 -12.59
CA GLN A 18 -4.16 -32.92 -13.24
C GLN A 18 -3.74 -32.99 -14.72
N SER A 19 -3.83 -31.88 -15.46
CA SER A 19 -3.45 -31.83 -16.88
C SER A 19 -1.94 -31.93 -17.11
N HIS A 20 -1.11 -31.30 -16.26
CA HIS A 20 0.35 -31.40 -16.34
C HIS A 20 0.89 -32.78 -15.92
N GLN A 21 0.24 -33.45 -14.95
CA GLN A 21 0.58 -34.83 -14.56
C GLN A 21 0.39 -35.85 -15.69
N SER A 22 -0.53 -35.60 -16.62
CA SER A 22 -0.77 -36.47 -17.77
C SER A 22 0.38 -36.48 -18.78
N ARG A 23 1.18 -35.39 -18.86
CA ARG A 23 2.21 -35.19 -19.89
C ARG A 23 3.65 -35.32 -19.39
N SER A 24 3.89 -35.12 -18.09
CA SER A 24 5.21 -35.24 -17.47
C SER A 24 5.08 -35.80 -16.05
N LYS A 25 5.74 -36.93 -15.77
CA LYS A 25 5.80 -37.49 -14.41
C LYS A 25 6.86 -36.75 -13.61
N ALA A 26 6.49 -36.20 -12.45
CA ALA A 26 7.46 -35.67 -11.51
C ALA A 26 8.36 -36.81 -10.99
N LEU A 27 9.67 -36.54 -10.87
CA LEU A 27 10.61 -37.51 -10.33
C LEU A 27 10.45 -37.72 -8.80
N ILE A 28 9.86 -36.73 -8.12
CA ILE A 28 9.50 -36.76 -6.70
C ILE A 28 8.14 -36.10 -6.53
N GLU A 29 7.19 -36.78 -5.88
CA GLU A 29 5.90 -36.19 -5.50
C GLU A 29 6.01 -35.51 -4.14
N ARG A 30 5.62 -34.24 -4.06
CA ARG A 30 5.54 -33.54 -2.77
C ARG A 30 4.33 -34.07 -1.98
N VAL A 31 4.47 -34.19 -0.67
CA VAL A 31 3.36 -34.55 0.22
C VAL A 31 2.19 -33.57 0.01
N ALA A 32 0.99 -34.12 -0.20
CA ALA A 32 -0.25 -33.35 -0.21
C ALA A 32 -0.88 -33.43 1.18
N PHE A 33 -0.99 -32.29 1.86
CA PHE A 33 -1.53 -32.23 3.22
C PHE A 33 -3.06 -32.07 3.26
N LEU A 34 -3.66 -31.57 2.17
CA LEU A 34 -5.10 -31.46 2.03
C LEU A 34 -5.62 -32.56 1.10
N PRO A 35 -6.80 -33.15 1.38
CA PRO A 35 -7.51 -33.95 0.40
C PRO A 35 -7.93 -33.08 -0.80
N PRO A 36 -8.26 -33.69 -1.96
CA PRO A 36 -8.91 -32.97 -3.05
C PRO A 36 -10.18 -32.26 -2.57
N ALA A 37 -10.48 -31.08 -3.11
CA ALA A 37 -11.72 -30.39 -2.76
C ALA A 37 -12.93 -31.21 -3.22
N SER A 38 -13.93 -31.30 -2.35
CA SER A 38 -15.14 -32.11 -2.55
C SER A 38 -16.28 -31.35 -3.23
N THR A 39 -16.28 -30.02 -3.10
CA THR A 39 -17.31 -29.14 -3.64
C THR A 39 -16.70 -27.92 -4.31
N TRP A 40 -17.46 -27.28 -5.20
CA TRP A 40 -17.06 -26.00 -5.79
C TRP A 40 -16.85 -24.92 -4.73
N ALA A 41 -17.71 -24.88 -3.70
CA ALA A 41 -17.58 -23.95 -2.58
C ALA A 41 -16.24 -24.13 -1.86
N GLU A 42 -15.82 -25.37 -1.59
CA GLU A 42 -14.51 -25.66 -0.98
C GLU A 42 -13.33 -25.20 -1.87
N VAL A 43 -13.45 -25.33 -3.20
CA VAL A 43 -12.45 -24.79 -4.13
C VAL A 43 -12.35 -23.27 -4.02
N GLU A 44 -13.48 -22.57 -3.95
CA GLU A 44 -13.53 -21.11 -3.80
C GLU A 44 -13.04 -20.66 -2.41
N GLU A 45 -13.35 -21.39 -1.34
CA GLU A 45 -12.83 -21.14 0.00
C GLU A 45 -11.30 -21.23 0.03
N ARG A 46 -10.73 -22.29 -0.53
CA ARG A 46 -9.27 -22.45 -0.68
C ARG A 46 -8.64 -21.31 -1.48
N ARG A 47 -9.32 -20.85 -2.54
CA ARG A 47 -8.91 -19.69 -3.36
C ARG A 47 -8.88 -18.42 -2.51
N ARG A 48 -9.94 -18.14 -1.75
CA ARG A 48 -10.04 -16.97 -0.88
C ARG A 48 -9.02 -16.99 0.26
N ILE A 49 -8.73 -18.15 0.84
CA ILE A 49 -7.68 -18.29 1.88
C ILE A 49 -6.32 -17.89 1.31
N PHE A 50 -5.95 -18.41 0.13
CA PHE A 50 -4.71 -18.03 -0.54
C PHE A 50 -4.62 -16.52 -0.75
N TRP A 51 -5.68 -15.90 -1.29
CA TRP A 51 -5.68 -14.47 -1.59
C TRP A 51 -5.63 -13.59 -0.33
N ASN A 52 -6.22 -14.01 0.79
CA ASN A 52 -6.05 -13.30 2.07
C ASN A 52 -4.58 -13.34 2.55
N VAL A 53 -3.92 -14.49 2.43
CA VAL A 53 -2.49 -14.61 2.77
C VAL A 53 -1.62 -13.80 1.82
N PHE A 54 -1.96 -13.78 0.52
CA PHE A 54 -1.32 -12.94 -0.48
C PHE A 54 -1.41 -11.45 -0.12
N LEU A 55 -2.61 -10.95 0.18
CA LEU A 55 -2.81 -9.55 0.60
C LEU A 55 -2.02 -9.20 1.86
N MET A 56 -1.98 -10.09 2.84
CA MET A 56 -1.20 -9.91 4.07
C MET A 56 0.31 -9.85 3.78
N ASP A 57 0.83 -10.73 2.93
CA ASP A 57 2.24 -10.71 2.51
C ASP A 57 2.58 -9.37 1.85
N ARG A 58 1.74 -8.91 0.91
CA ARG A 58 1.90 -7.60 0.26
C ARG A 58 1.89 -6.45 1.25
N PHE A 59 0.88 -6.40 2.13
CA PHE A 59 0.75 -5.30 3.09
C PHE A 59 1.93 -5.23 4.07
N CYS A 60 2.36 -6.38 4.60
CA CYS A 60 3.55 -6.46 5.46
C CYS A 60 4.80 -6.00 4.71
N SER A 61 5.04 -6.49 3.50
CA SER A 61 6.21 -6.07 2.71
C SER A 61 6.18 -4.57 2.39
N ILE A 62 5.01 -4.00 2.05
CA ILE A 62 4.86 -2.55 1.81
C ILE A 62 5.22 -1.75 3.06
N CYS A 63 4.67 -2.12 4.23
CA CYS A 63 4.89 -1.37 5.48
C CYS A 63 6.33 -1.46 5.99
N THR A 64 6.98 -2.58 5.73
CA THR A 64 8.31 -2.88 6.27
C THR A 64 9.44 -2.57 5.28
N GLY A 65 9.14 -2.45 3.99
CA GLY A 65 10.10 -2.34 2.91
C GLY A 65 10.89 -3.64 2.65
N TRP A 66 10.41 -4.77 3.17
CA TRP A 66 11.03 -6.08 2.96
C TRP A 66 10.54 -6.75 1.68
N ASN A 67 11.29 -7.74 1.22
CA ASN A 67 10.92 -8.55 0.05
C ASN A 67 9.59 -9.29 0.27
N LEU A 68 8.92 -9.58 -0.84
CA LEU A 68 7.73 -10.44 -0.86
C LEU A 68 8.11 -11.88 -0.55
N SER A 69 7.30 -12.57 0.27
CA SER A 69 7.52 -14.01 0.50
C SER A 69 6.88 -14.83 -0.60
N LEU A 70 5.69 -14.43 -1.07
CA LEU A 70 4.99 -15.08 -2.19
C LEU A 70 5.33 -14.32 -3.46
N THR A 71 6.15 -14.91 -4.34
CA THR A 71 6.46 -14.25 -5.62
C THR A 71 5.30 -14.41 -6.59
N SER A 72 4.95 -13.35 -7.33
CA SER A 72 3.85 -13.39 -8.31
C SER A 72 4.12 -14.37 -9.47
N ALA A 73 5.35 -14.87 -9.63
CA ALA A 73 5.73 -15.89 -10.62
C ALA A 73 5.30 -17.32 -10.24
N ASP A 74 5.07 -17.55 -8.93
CA ASP A 74 4.72 -18.85 -8.36
C ASP A 74 3.20 -18.99 -8.11
N VAL A 75 2.43 -17.97 -8.49
CA VAL A 75 0.97 -17.93 -8.34
C VAL A 75 0.31 -18.31 -9.65
N THR A 76 -0.27 -19.51 -9.71
CA THR A 76 -1.15 -19.94 -10.80
C THR A 76 -2.56 -20.19 -10.27
N ARG A 77 -3.06 -19.23 -9.51
CA ARG A 77 -4.41 -19.25 -8.92
C ARG A 77 -5.33 -18.27 -9.65
N ARG A 78 -6.60 -18.65 -9.83
CA ARG A 78 -7.64 -17.73 -10.33
C ARG A 78 -8.00 -16.70 -9.29
N LEU A 79 -8.46 -15.54 -9.74
CA LEU A 79 -9.04 -14.52 -8.87
C LEU A 79 -10.34 -15.05 -8.23
N PRO A 80 -10.67 -14.61 -7.01
CA PRO A 80 -11.91 -15.02 -6.35
C PRO A 80 -13.12 -14.44 -7.08
N CYS A 81 -14.24 -15.16 -7.05
CA CYS A 81 -15.49 -14.66 -7.65
C CYS A 81 -16.14 -13.58 -6.77
N GLU A 82 -17.19 -12.95 -7.30
CA GLU A 82 -18.04 -12.04 -6.54
C GLU A 82 -18.66 -12.73 -5.31
N GLY A 83 -18.78 -11.99 -4.19
CA GLY A 83 -19.29 -12.52 -2.93
C GLY A 83 -20.66 -13.17 -3.05
N ALA A 84 -21.59 -12.55 -3.78
CA ALA A 84 -22.92 -13.10 -4.01
C ALA A 84 -22.91 -14.44 -4.77
N ILE A 85 -21.96 -14.64 -5.70
CA ILE A 85 -21.80 -15.92 -6.40
C ILE A 85 -21.33 -16.98 -5.42
N TRP A 86 -20.34 -16.67 -4.58
CA TRP A 86 -19.87 -17.58 -3.54
C TRP A 86 -20.96 -17.94 -2.52
N GLU A 87 -21.73 -16.95 -2.06
CA GLU A 87 -22.86 -17.14 -1.12
C GLU A 87 -23.97 -18.02 -1.70
N SER A 88 -24.20 -17.96 -3.01
CA SER A 88 -25.18 -18.82 -3.67
C SER A 88 -24.79 -20.30 -3.69
N GLY A 89 -23.50 -20.61 -3.52
CA GLY A 89 -22.96 -21.97 -3.57
C GLY A 89 -22.89 -22.58 -4.99
N GLU A 90 -23.37 -21.86 -6.01
CA GLU A 90 -23.46 -22.35 -7.37
C GLU A 90 -22.34 -21.77 -8.26
N PRO A 91 -21.65 -22.61 -9.05
CA PRO A 91 -20.57 -22.14 -9.92
C PRO A 91 -21.09 -21.20 -11.02
N SER A 92 -20.35 -20.12 -11.26
CA SER A 92 -20.52 -19.29 -12.45
C SER A 92 -20.28 -20.12 -13.72
N GLN A 93 -21.06 -19.85 -14.77
CA GLN A 93 -20.91 -20.51 -16.08
C GLN A 93 -19.52 -20.28 -16.67
N THR A 94 -18.97 -19.08 -16.47
CA THR A 94 -17.63 -18.71 -16.90
C THR A 94 -16.69 -18.72 -15.69
N PRO A 95 -15.55 -19.44 -15.74
CA PRO A 95 -14.54 -19.40 -14.70
C PRO A 95 -13.95 -17.99 -14.53
N THR A 96 -13.56 -17.65 -13.30
CA THR A 96 -12.84 -16.41 -13.04
C THR A 96 -11.47 -16.42 -13.73
N PRO A 97 -10.96 -15.27 -14.19
CA PRO A 97 -9.65 -15.18 -14.82
C PRO A 97 -8.52 -15.56 -13.86
N TYR A 98 -7.40 -16.00 -14.42
CA TYR A 98 -6.15 -16.13 -13.67
C TYR A 98 -5.63 -14.75 -13.26
N PHE A 99 -4.80 -14.72 -12.22
CA PHE A 99 -4.11 -13.50 -11.84
C PHE A 99 -3.04 -13.12 -12.88
N GLY A 100 -3.46 -12.38 -13.91
CA GLY A 100 -2.66 -11.99 -15.07
C GLY A 100 -1.70 -10.84 -14.82
N ILE A 101 -0.90 -10.87 -13.76
CA ILE A 101 0.17 -9.86 -13.57
C ILE A 101 1.54 -10.40 -13.96
N SER A 102 1.64 -11.71 -14.19
CA SER A 102 2.85 -12.42 -14.60
C SER A 102 2.56 -13.27 -15.84
N THR A 103 2.18 -12.64 -16.95
CA THR A 103 2.28 -13.31 -18.26
C THR A 103 3.74 -13.66 -18.51
N ARG A 104 4.09 -14.92 -18.27
CA ARG A 104 5.40 -15.50 -18.54
C ARG A 104 5.75 -15.33 -20.02
N SER A 105 6.50 -14.29 -20.32
CA SER A 105 7.50 -14.35 -21.38
C SER A 105 8.81 -14.74 -20.74
N HIS A 106 9.48 -15.78 -21.25
CA HIS A 106 10.86 -16.13 -20.87
C HIS A 106 11.88 -15.00 -21.10
N ASP A 107 11.44 -13.87 -21.66
CA ASP A 107 12.15 -12.60 -21.72
C ASP A 107 11.73 -11.71 -20.54
N ARG A 108 12.65 -11.45 -19.61
CA ARG A 108 12.54 -10.45 -18.53
C ARG A 108 12.27 -9.02 -19.02
N GLU A 109 12.24 -8.79 -20.33
CA GLU A 109 11.92 -7.52 -20.98
C GLU A 109 10.41 -7.35 -21.27
N LYS A 110 9.62 -8.42 -21.19
CA LYS A 110 8.18 -8.43 -21.52
C LYS A 110 7.25 -8.72 -20.34
N ASP A 111 7.78 -8.91 -19.13
CA ASP A 111 7.04 -8.90 -17.85
C ASP A 111 6.35 -7.53 -17.54
N TYR A 112 6.44 -6.58 -18.48
CA TYR A 112 6.13 -5.17 -18.27
C TYR A 112 4.97 -4.65 -19.12
N LEU A 113 4.38 -5.51 -19.96
CA LEU A 113 3.13 -5.19 -20.64
C LEU A 113 1.96 -5.67 -19.76
N PRO A 114 0.95 -4.82 -19.50
CA PRO A 114 -0.24 -5.23 -18.80
C PRO A 114 -0.84 -6.41 -19.56
N ALA A 115 -1.12 -7.52 -18.87
CA ALA A 115 -1.77 -8.65 -19.51
C ALA A 115 -3.03 -8.14 -20.21
N THR A 116 -3.19 -8.52 -21.48
CA THR A 116 -4.45 -8.38 -22.20
C THR A 116 -5.53 -8.90 -21.27
N ARG A 117 -6.42 -8.00 -20.84
CA ARG A 117 -7.55 -8.39 -20.00
C ARG A 117 -8.33 -9.44 -20.77
N ASP A 118 -8.37 -10.67 -20.24
CA ASP A 118 -9.15 -11.75 -20.82
C ASP A 118 -10.62 -11.32 -20.97
N THR A 119 -11.27 -11.94 -21.96
CA THR A 119 -12.66 -11.74 -22.44
C THR A 119 -13.62 -11.13 -21.42
N GLU A 120 -14.43 -10.16 -21.84
CA GLU A 120 -15.45 -9.46 -21.04
C GLU A 120 -16.28 -10.40 -20.14
N ASP A 121 -16.57 -11.61 -20.62
CA ASP A 121 -17.32 -12.65 -19.90
C ASP A 121 -16.67 -13.12 -18.58
N GLY A 122 -15.33 -13.17 -18.52
CA GLY A 122 -14.61 -13.56 -17.30
C GLY A 122 -14.69 -12.50 -16.20
N GLN A 123 -14.79 -11.23 -16.59
CA GLN A 123 -14.87 -10.10 -15.67
C GLN A 123 -16.26 -9.95 -15.03
N ALA A 124 -17.30 -10.47 -15.67
CA ALA A 124 -18.66 -10.47 -15.12
C ALA A 124 -18.75 -11.22 -13.78
N SER A 125 -17.88 -12.21 -13.57
CA SER A 125 -17.83 -13.02 -12.33
C SER A 125 -16.99 -12.41 -11.21
N LEU A 126 -16.31 -11.28 -11.46
CA LEU A 126 -15.44 -10.61 -10.49
C LEU A 126 -16.21 -9.61 -9.61
N GLY A 127 -15.85 -9.57 -8.32
CA GLY A 127 -16.35 -8.59 -7.35
C GLY A 127 -15.26 -7.80 -6.66
N GLY A 128 -15.64 -7.00 -5.65
CA GLY A 128 -14.74 -6.09 -4.93
C GLY A 128 -13.48 -6.75 -4.38
N PHE A 129 -13.54 -8.03 -3.98
CA PHE A 129 -12.37 -8.75 -3.46
C PHE A 129 -11.29 -8.97 -4.53
N ALA A 130 -11.67 -9.32 -5.76
CA ALA A 130 -10.73 -9.47 -6.87
C ALA A 130 -10.04 -8.14 -7.21
N PHE A 131 -10.81 -7.05 -7.28
CA PHE A 131 -10.27 -5.72 -7.54
C PHE A 131 -9.37 -5.22 -6.40
N CYS A 132 -9.68 -5.58 -5.15
CA CYS A 132 -8.83 -5.29 -4.00
C CYS A 132 -7.46 -5.96 -4.10
N ILE A 133 -7.41 -7.21 -4.58
CA ILE A 133 -6.17 -7.95 -4.84
C ILE A 133 -5.33 -7.24 -5.91
N GLU A 134 -5.94 -6.88 -7.04
CA GLU A 134 -5.25 -6.18 -8.14
C GLU A 134 -4.70 -4.81 -7.72
N ALA A 135 -5.50 -4.03 -6.98
CA ALA A 135 -5.10 -2.71 -6.50
C ALA A 135 -3.98 -2.81 -5.46
N THR A 136 -4.04 -3.77 -4.55
CA THR A 136 -3.00 -4.00 -3.54
C THR A 136 -1.70 -4.49 -4.16
N GLU A 137 -1.76 -5.35 -5.18
CA GLU A 137 -0.55 -5.73 -5.93
C GLU A 137 0.04 -4.53 -6.66
N SER A 138 -0.79 -3.67 -7.26
CA SER A 138 -0.30 -2.45 -7.91
C SER A 138 0.39 -1.51 -6.92
N LEU A 139 -0.14 -1.38 -5.70
CA LEU A 139 0.50 -0.65 -4.60
C LEU A 139 1.85 -1.28 -4.19
N SER A 140 1.94 -2.61 -4.18
CA SER A 140 3.17 -3.35 -3.90
C SER A 140 4.23 -3.16 -4.98
N LEU A 141 3.84 -3.18 -6.26
CA LEU A 141 4.74 -2.97 -7.39
C LEU A 141 5.33 -1.56 -7.39
N VAL A 142 4.52 -0.53 -7.12
CA VAL A 142 4.98 0.85 -6.97
C VAL A 142 5.96 0.97 -5.81
N THR A 143 5.65 0.36 -4.66
CA THR A 143 6.54 0.37 -3.50
C THR A 143 7.88 -0.32 -3.80
N SER A 144 7.82 -1.49 -4.44
CA SER A 144 9.00 -2.27 -4.84
C SER A 144 9.87 -1.51 -5.85
N PHE A 145 9.24 -0.78 -6.79
CA PHE A 145 9.95 0.05 -7.77
C PHE A 145 10.88 1.07 -7.09
N PHE A 146 10.41 1.80 -6.07
CA PHE A 146 11.27 2.77 -5.40
C PHE A 146 12.29 2.15 -4.44
N LEU A 147 12.04 0.93 -3.93
CA LEU A 147 12.99 0.24 -3.04
C LEU A 147 14.13 -0.43 -3.81
N GLN A 148 13.84 -0.98 -4.99
CA GLN A 148 14.79 -1.80 -5.75
C GLN A 148 15.62 -0.98 -6.75
N TYR A 149 15.05 0.06 -7.34
CA TYR A 149 15.74 0.86 -8.36
C TYR A 149 16.44 2.06 -7.73
N ARG A 150 17.67 1.84 -7.26
CA ARG A 150 18.60 2.95 -7.02
C ARG A 150 19.05 3.48 -8.38
N VAL A 151 18.89 4.78 -8.59
CA VAL A 151 19.25 5.47 -9.83
C VAL A 151 20.40 6.40 -9.52
N ASP A 152 21.50 6.30 -10.26
CA ASP A 152 22.46 7.38 -10.33
C ASP A 152 21.90 8.46 -11.26
N PHE A 153 21.39 9.53 -10.66
CA PHE A 153 20.79 10.64 -11.40
C PHE A 153 21.81 11.44 -12.22
N LYS A 154 23.10 11.16 -12.10
CA LYS A 154 24.13 11.72 -13.00
C LYS A 154 24.15 11.01 -14.35
N GLU A 155 23.70 9.76 -14.40
CA GLU A 155 23.71 8.92 -15.59
C GLU A 155 22.36 8.99 -16.32
N VAL A 156 22.33 9.73 -17.44
CA VAL A 156 21.10 9.98 -18.22
C VAL A 156 20.40 8.68 -18.63
N HIS A 157 21.14 7.63 -18.97
CA HIS A 157 20.58 6.33 -19.35
C HIS A 157 19.89 5.60 -18.18
N GLU A 158 20.33 5.80 -16.94
CA GLU A 158 19.64 5.25 -15.77
C GLU A 158 18.32 5.97 -15.51
N VAL A 159 18.34 7.30 -15.60
CA VAL A 159 17.14 8.15 -15.48
C VAL A 159 16.11 7.80 -16.56
N GLN A 160 16.54 7.55 -17.80
CA GLN A 160 15.67 7.12 -18.89
C GLN A 160 15.00 5.75 -18.61
N ARG A 161 15.77 4.75 -18.16
CA ARG A 161 15.21 3.43 -17.81
C ARG A 161 14.22 3.53 -16.65
N TRP A 162 14.54 4.35 -15.65
CA TRP A 162 13.65 4.61 -14.52
C TRP A 162 12.34 5.30 -14.97
N LEU A 163 12.41 6.30 -15.84
CA LEU A 163 11.23 6.99 -16.39
C LEU A 163 10.38 6.06 -17.27
N MET A 164 11.00 5.17 -18.05
CA MET A 164 10.27 4.15 -18.80
C MET A 164 9.49 3.23 -17.85
N ARG A 165 10.12 2.81 -16.75
CA ARG A 165 9.48 1.97 -15.75
C ARG A 165 8.35 2.70 -15.01
N PHE A 166 8.55 3.98 -14.70
CA PHE A 166 7.51 4.86 -14.17
C PHE A 166 6.29 4.88 -15.11
N LYS A 167 6.49 5.14 -16.41
CA LYS A 167 5.41 5.20 -17.40
C LYS A 167 4.64 3.88 -17.52
N GLN A 168 5.32 2.74 -17.39
CA GLN A 168 4.67 1.43 -17.42
C GLN A 168 3.75 1.22 -16.20
N LEU A 169 4.21 1.60 -15.00
CA LEU A 169 3.40 1.50 -13.79
C LEU A 169 2.23 2.48 -13.83
N ASP A 170 2.46 3.68 -14.34
CA ASP A 170 1.43 4.71 -14.51
C ASP A 170 0.34 4.25 -15.50
N LEU A 171 0.73 3.72 -16.67
CA LEU A 171 -0.20 3.14 -17.63
C LEU A 171 -1.02 2.00 -17.01
N ARG A 172 -0.39 1.13 -16.24
CA ARG A 172 -1.06 0.04 -15.52
C ARG A 172 -2.13 0.58 -14.56
N LEU A 173 -1.82 1.63 -13.79
CA LEU A 173 -2.77 2.25 -12.89
C LEU A 173 -3.96 2.84 -13.67
N VAL A 174 -3.70 3.63 -14.71
CA VAL A 174 -4.77 4.21 -15.54
C VAL A 174 -5.67 3.13 -16.15
N GLN A 175 -5.08 2.08 -16.70
CA GLN A 175 -5.83 0.96 -17.28
C GLN A 175 -6.66 0.22 -16.23
N TRP A 176 -6.16 0.04 -15.01
CA TRP A 176 -6.93 -0.60 -13.95
C TRP A 176 -8.30 0.06 -13.81
N LYS A 177 -8.32 1.40 -13.71
CA LYS A 177 -9.54 2.20 -13.54
C LYS A 177 -10.41 2.25 -14.81
N PHE A 178 -9.80 2.37 -15.99
CA PHE A 178 -10.51 2.44 -17.27
C PHE A 178 -11.38 1.19 -17.54
N PHE A 179 -10.83 0.01 -17.25
CA PHE A 179 -11.47 -1.27 -17.52
C PHE A 179 -12.24 -1.83 -16.32
N LEU A 180 -12.50 -1.05 -15.27
CA LEU A 180 -13.46 -1.47 -14.25
C LEU A 180 -14.86 -1.56 -14.88
N PRO A 181 -15.59 -2.67 -14.67
CA PRO A 181 -16.99 -2.75 -15.05
C PRO A 181 -17.80 -1.61 -14.43
N GLU A 182 -18.87 -1.17 -15.11
CA GLU A 182 -19.63 0.02 -14.73
C GLU A 182 -20.11 -0.02 -13.27
N LYS A 183 -20.57 -1.19 -12.79
CA LYS A 183 -20.96 -1.36 -11.38
C LYS A 183 -19.81 -1.05 -10.41
N TRP A 184 -18.58 -1.45 -10.74
CA TRP A 184 -17.44 -1.32 -9.83
C TRP A 184 -16.67 0.01 -9.94
N ARG A 185 -17.08 0.90 -10.86
CA ARG A 185 -16.33 2.15 -11.15
C ARG A 185 -16.42 3.17 -10.01
N LYS A 186 -17.49 3.15 -9.22
CA LYS A 186 -17.67 4.01 -8.05
C LYS A 186 -17.29 3.24 -6.78
N ALA A 187 -16.40 3.82 -5.97
CA ALA A 187 -15.90 3.18 -4.75
C ALA A 187 -17.00 2.90 -3.73
N CYS A 188 -17.86 3.90 -3.48
CA CYS A 188 -18.97 3.82 -2.53
C CYS A 188 -20.29 3.58 -3.26
N GLN A 189 -20.42 2.42 -3.93
CA GLN A 189 -21.68 1.97 -4.51
C GLN A 189 -22.44 1.11 -3.49
N PHE A 190 -23.69 1.49 -3.19
CA PHE A 190 -24.60 0.68 -2.38
C PHE A 190 -25.10 -0.52 -3.16
N ASN A 191 -25.07 -1.69 -2.53
CA ASN A 191 -25.73 -2.88 -3.04
C ASN A 191 -27.26 -2.81 -2.80
N ASN A 192 -27.99 -3.83 -3.24
CA ASN A 192 -29.45 -3.90 -3.08
C ASN A 192 -29.90 -3.87 -1.61
N ASP A 193 -29.04 -4.27 -0.68
CA ASP A 193 -29.30 -4.27 0.76
C ASP A 193 -28.92 -2.95 1.44
N GLY A 194 -28.48 -1.94 0.68
CA GLY A 194 -28.06 -0.65 1.22
C GLY A 194 -26.68 -0.68 1.89
N ASN A 195 -25.86 -1.70 1.63
CA ASN A 195 -24.52 -1.86 2.18
C ASN A 195 -23.44 -1.47 1.16
N LEU A 196 -22.32 -0.95 1.64
CA LEU A 196 -21.12 -0.68 0.84
C LEU A 196 -20.16 -1.88 0.91
N ASP A 197 -19.56 -2.29 -0.22
CA ASP A 197 -18.56 -3.36 -0.25
C ASP A 197 -17.20 -2.85 0.30
N PRO A 198 -16.74 -3.32 1.47
CA PRO A 198 -15.48 -2.89 2.07
C PRO A 198 -14.25 -3.22 1.21
N ASN A 199 -14.29 -4.32 0.44
CA ASN A 199 -13.17 -4.71 -0.42
C ASN A 199 -13.08 -3.78 -1.63
N LEU A 200 -14.22 -3.41 -2.23
CA LEU A 200 -14.24 -2.46 -3.33
C LEU A 200 -13.72 -1.09 -2.89
N VAL A 201 -14.17 -0.62 -1.72
CA VAL A 201 -13.70 0.64 -1.13
C VAL A 201 -12.18 0.60 -0.91
N LEU A 202 -11.68 -0.48 -0.31
CA LEU A 202 -10.24 -0.66 -0.11
C LEU A 202 -9.48 -0.73 -1.44
N ALA A 203 -10.05 -1.34 -2.49
CA ALA A 203 -9.46 -1.39 -3.82
C ALA A 203 -9.22 0.01 -4.39
N HIS A 204 -10.25 0.88 -4.35
CA HIS A 204 -10.12 2.26 -4.84
C HIS A 204 -9.16 3.10 -3.99
N ILE A 205 -9.18 2.93 -2.67
CA ILE A 205 -8.25 3.63 -1.77
C ILE A 205 -6.80 3.18 -2.02
N ALA A 206 -6.56 1.87 -2.14
CA ALA A 206 -5.23 1.32 -2.42
C ALA A 206 -4.72 1.76 -3.80
N HIS A 207 -5.60 1.78 -4.80
CA HIS A 207 -5.28 2.24 -6.16
C HIS A 207 -4.86 3.71 -6.17
N ASN A 208 -5.67 4.61 -5.60
CA ASN A 208 -5.33 6.04 -5.54
C ASN A 208 -4.07 6.30 -4.71
N THR A 209 -3.86 5.52 -3.64
CA THR A 209 -2.61 5.58 -2.86
C THR A 209 -1.41 5.15 -3.70
N ALA A 210 -1.54 4.14 -4.56
CA ALA A 210 -0.47 3.74 -5.48
C ALA A 210 -0.15 4.86 -6.49
N VAL A 211 -1.16 5.58 -6.98
CA VAL A 211 -0.97 6.79 -7.80
C VAL A 211 -0.19 7.86 -7.04
N VAL A 212 -0.59 8.16 -5.80
CA VAL A 212 0.15 9.11 -4.93
C VAL A 212 1.61 8.68 -4.76
N LEU A 213 1.84 7.40 -4.43
CA LEU A 213 3.19 6.88 -4.21
C LEU A 213 4.06 6.94 -5.47
N LEU A 214 3.48 6.67 -6.63
CA LEU A 214 4.19 6.71 -7.91
C LEU A 214 4.59 8.14 -8.27
N HIS A 215 3.65 9.09 -8.21
CA HIS A 215 3.85 10.45 -8.70
C HIS A 215 4.59 11.37 -7.71
N GLN A 216 4.54 11.14 -6.40
CA GLN A 216 5.07 12.08 -5.40
C GLN A 216 6.57 12.41 -5.59
N GLY A 217 7.38 11.44 -6.04
CA GLY A 217 8.82 11.65 -6.25
C GLY A 217 9.11 12.59 -7.42
N LEU A 218 8.23 12.60 -8.42
CA LEU A 218 8.30 13.55 -9.54
C LEU A 218 7.64 14.89 -9.20
N ALA A 219 6.58 14.87 -8.38
CA ALA A 219 5.84 16.05 -7.97
C ALA A 219 6.70 17.00 -7.11
N TYR A 220 7.45 16.43 -6.16
CA TYR A 220 8.24 17.17 -5.17
C TYR A 220 9.70 16.73 -5.22
N PRO A 221 10.42 17.01 -6.33
CA PRO A 221 11.77 16.50 -6.52
C PRO A 221 12.75 17.17 -5.53
N PRO A 222 13.74 16.43 -4.99
CA PRO A 222 14.83 17.02 -4.22
C PRO A 222 15.58 18.09 -5.00
N ALA A 223 16.24 19.02 -4.31
CA ALA A 223 16.99 20.10 -4.94
C ALA A 223 18.06 19.58 -5.93
N GLU A 224 18.67 18.44 -5.62
CA GLU A 224 19.64 17.75 -6.48
C GLU A 224 19.08 17.36 -7.85
N TRP A 225 17.76 17.18 -7.97
CA TRP A 225 17.12 16.80 -9.23
C TRP A 225 16.78 18.01 -10.10
N GLN A 226 16.85 19.23 -9.56
CA GLN A 226 16.59 20.46 -10.31
C GLN A 226 17.69 20.76 -11.33
N SER A 227 18.90 20.21 -11.14
CA SER A 227 20.03 20.35 -12.05
C SER A 227 20.08 19.26 -13.13
N LEU A 228 19.08 18.37 -13.19
CA LEU A 228 19.04 17.30 -14.19
C LEU A 228 18.83 17.88 -15.60
N PRO A 229 19.48 17.30 -16.62
CA PRO A 229 19.31 17.70 -18.02
C PRO A 229 17.92 17.34 -18.59
N VAL A 230 17.10 16.62 -17.82
CA VAL A 230 15.76 16.16 -18.21
C VAL A 230 14.71 16.95 -17.45
N ARG A 231 13.74 17.54 -18.17
CA ARG A 231 12.60 18.23 -17.57
C ARG A 231 11.60 17.24 -16.99
N LEU A 232 11.42 17.27 -15.66
CA LEU A 232 10.47 16.41 -14.96
C LEU A 232 9.03 16.97 -15.06
N PRO A 233 8.00 16.10 -15.16
CA PRO A 233 6.59 16.51 -15.20
C PRO A 233 6.05 16.84 -13.80
N SER A 234 6.75 17.69 -13.04
CA SER A 234 6.48 17.92 -11.62
C SER A 234 5.10 18.53 -11.37
N SER A 235 4.68 19.53 -12.14
CA SER A 235 3.37 20.17 -11.96
C SER A 235 2.21 19.20 -12.20
N SER A 236 2.26 18.43 -13.29
CA SER A 236 1.21 17.45 -13.61
C SER A 236 1.18 16.30 -12.60
N SER A 237 2.36 15.87 -12.12
CA SER A 237 2.44 14.85 -11.06
C SER A 237 1.91 15.37 -9.73
N ALA A 238 2.17 16.62 -9.37
CA ALA A 238 1.64 17.24 -8.15
C ALA A 238 0.10 17.33 -8.19
N GLU A 239 -0.47 17.78 -9.30
CA GLU A 239 -1.92 17.80 -9.50
C GLU A 239 -2.52 16.39 -9.40
N THR A 240 -1.89 15.40 -10.06
CA THR A 240 -2.31 13.99 -10.00
C THR A 240 -2.32 13.47 -8.56
N CYS A 241 -1.27 13.76 -7.77
CA CYS A 241 -1.23 13.40 -6.36
C CYS A 241 -2.35 14.05 -5.55
N GLN A 242 -2.60 15.35 -5.74
CA GLN A 242 -3.65 16.07 -5.02
C GLN A 242 -5.03 15.48 -5.28
N VAL A 243 -5.39 15.32 -6.57
CA VAL A 243 -6.69 14.75 -6.95
C VAL A 243 -6.84 13.34 -6.36
N ALA A 244 -5.79 12.51 -6.39
CA ALA A 244 -5.82 11.16 -5.81
C ALA A 244 -6.00 11.17 -4.29
N ALA A 245 -5.36 12.09 -3.56
CA ALA A 245 -5.51 12.20 -2.12
C ALA A 245 -6.88 12.76 -1.71
N ASP A 246 -7.41 13.73 -2.45
CA ASP A 246 -8.74 14.28 -2.23
C ASP A 246 -9.84 13.23 -2.48
N GLU A 247 -9.67 12.40 -3.52
CA GLU A 247 -10.54 11.25 -3.79
C GLU A 247 -10.48 10.23 -2.65
N VAL A 248 -9.29 9.90 -2.12
CA VAL A 248 -9.14 9.01 -0.96
C VAL A 248 -9.85 9.57 0.28
N ALA A 249 -9.69 10.87 0.56
CA ALA A 249 -10.37 11.52 1.68
C ALA A 249 -11.90 11.44 1.54
N THR A 250 -12.42 11.72 0.34
CA THR A 250 -13.85 11.69 0.02
C THR A 250 -14.43 10.28 0.16
N ILE A 251 -13.77 9.27 -0.42
CA ILE A 251 -14.18 7.87 -0.32
C ILE A 251 -14.21 7.42 1.15
N ALA A 252 -13.19 7.79 1.92
CA ALA A 252 -13.09 7.40 3.32
C ALA A 252 -14.20 8.02 4.18
N GLU A 253 -14.44 9.32 4.03
CA GLU A 253 -15.52 10.03 4.74
C GLU A 253 -16.89 9.44 4.39
N GLN A 254 -17.15 9.19 3.09
CA GLN A 254 -18.40 8.58 2.65
C GLN A 254 -18.57 7.16 3.20
N PHE A 255 -17.55 6.31 3.13
CA PHE A 255 -17.65 4.93 3.60
C PHE A 255 -17.84 4.85 5.11
N LEU A 256 -17.04 5.60 5.87
CA LEU A 256 -17.12 5.61 7.34
C LEU A 256 -18.44 6.23 7.83
N GLY A 257 -19.01 7.19 7.10
CA GLY A 257 -20.31 7.78 7.41
C GLY A 257 -21.50 6.82 7.24
N HIS A 258 -21.40 5.80 6.39
CA HIS A 258 -22.50 4.89 6.05
C HIS A 258 -22.29 3.43 6.47
N SER A 259 -21.11 3.10 7.01
CA SER A 259 -20.78 1.74 7.44
C SER A 259 -20.16 1.76 8.83
N HIS A 260 -20.48 0.75 9.64
CA HIS A 260 -19.91 0.56 10.99
C HIS A 260 -18.90 -0.59 11.07
N VAL A 261 -18.54 -1.19 9.94
CA VAL A 261 -17.60 -2.33 9.92
C VAL A 261 -16.22 -1.93 10.43
N LEU A 262 -15.51 -2.92 10.99
CA LEU A 262 -14.09 -2.79 11.31
C LEU A 262 -13.27 -2.63 10.03
N ILE A 263 -12.25 -1.78 10.12
CA ILE A 263 -11.52 -1.30 8.95
C ILE A 263 -10.14 -1.94 8.91
N SER A 264 -9.74 -2.42 7.74
CA SER A 264 -8.41 -3.01 7.51
C SER A 264 -7.28 -2.02 7.85
N PRO A 265 -6.18 -2.46 8.48
CA PRO A 265 -4.98 -1.64 8.70
C PRO A 265 -4.43 -0.97 7.44
N GLN A 266 -4.61 -1.60 6.26
CA GLN A 266 -4.20 -1.04 4.97
C GLN A 266 -4.93 0.25 4.63
N PHE A 267 -6.20 0.37 5.03
CA PHE A 267 -6.99 1.58 4.84
C PHE A 267 -6.35 2.74 5.62
N SER A 268 -6.02 2.54 6.90
CA SER A 268 -5.38 3.56 7.73
C SER A 268 -4.00 3.96 7.20
N PHE A 269 -3.23 2.99 6.67
CA PHE A 269 -1.96 3.26 6.00
C PHE A 269 -2.16 4.16 4.77
N CYS A 270 -3.16 3.88 3.93
CA CYS A 270 -3.46 4.66 2.73
C CYS A 270 -3.85 6.11 3.08
N LEU A 271 -4.70 6.29 4.10
CA LEU A 271 -5.04 7.61 4.64
C LEU A 271 -3.80 8.37 5.13
N PHE A 272 -2.92 7.69 5.85
CA PHE A 272 -1.68 8.28 6.33
C PHE A 272 -0.76 8.77 5.19
N VAL A 273 -0.59 7.94 4.15
CA VAL A 273 0.21 8.30 2.97
C VAL A 273 -0.37 9.53 2.28
N CYS A 274 -1.68 9.57 2.06
CA CYS A 274 -2.35 10.71 1.43
C CYS A 274 -2.24 11.98 2.29
N GLY A 275 -2.47 11.87 3.60
CA GLY A 275 -2.33 13.00 4.53
C GLY A 275 -0.91 13.56 4.59
N LYS A 276 0.11 12.69 4.56
CA LYS A 276 1.51 13.12 4.48
C LYS A 276 1.79 13.84 3.16
N MET A 277 1.30 13.31 2.04
CA MET A 277 1.48 13.97 0.74
C MET A 277 0.84 15.36 0.71
N LEU A 278 -0.36 15.55 1.26
CA LEU A 278 -1.00 16.87 1.35
C LEU A 278 -0.17 17.88 2.15
N LEU A 279 0.48 17.44 3.24
CA LEU A 279 1.41 18.28 3.99
C LEU A 279 2.66 18.63 3.17
N THR A 280 3.23 17.66 2.45
CA THR A 280 4.37 17.89 1.55
C THR A 280 3.99 18.88 0.44
N HIS A 281 2.79 18.75 -0.13
CA HIS A 281 2.28 19.68 -1.15
C HIS A 281 2.21 21.11 -0.61
N ALA A 282 1.55 21.30 0.53
CA ALA A 282 1.39 22.61 1.16
C ALA A 282 2.74 23.25 1.49
N ALA A 283 3.70 22.47 1.99
CA ALA A 283 5.04 22.94 2.30
C ALA A 283 5.84 23.32 1.03
N TYR A 284 5.79 22.49 -0.01
CA TYR A 284 6.56 22.69 -1.24
C TYR A 284 6.07 23.90 -2.04
N TYR A 285 4.76 24.03 -2.22
CA TYR A 285 4.14 25.13 -2.97
C TYR A 285 3.81 26.36 -2.12
N GLN A 286 4.10 26.32 -0.81
CA GLN A 286 3.74 27.37 0.15
C GLN A 286 2.24 27.70 0.09
N SER A 287 1.41 26.67 -0.08
CA SER A 287 -0.04 26.77 -0.19
C SER A 287 -0.72 26.42 1.13
N THR A 288 -1.99 26.80 1.25
CA THR A 288 -2.81 26.41 2.40
C THR A 288 -3.14 24.92 2.33
N LEU A 289 -3.06 24.24 3.47
CA LEU A 289 -3.47 22.84 3.58
C LEU A 289 -4.96 22.69 3.26
N THR A 290 -5.31 21.70 2.44
CA THR A 290 -6.69 21.46 1.99
C THR A 290 -7.54 20.87 3.12
N SER A 291 -8.86 21.07 3.05
CA SER A 291 -9.81 20.47 4.01
C SER A 291 -9.80 18.94 3.99
N SER A 292 -9.39 18.33 2.88
CA SER A 292 -9.19 16.88 2.75
C SER A 292 -8.23 16.32 3.81
N PHE A 293 -7.25 17.11 4.25
CA PHE A 293 -6.37 16.71 5.35
C PHE A 293 -7.15 16.54 6.65
N ASP A 294 -8.06 17.47 6.96
CA ASP A 294 -8.90 17.39 8.15
C ASP A 294 -9.88 16.21 8.05
N SER A 295 -10.47 15.95 6.88
CA SER A 295 -11.27 14.74 6.63
C SER A 295 -10.48 13.44 6.85
N ILE A 296 -9.20 13.39 6.44
CA ILE A 296 -8.30 12.26 6.70
C ILE A 296 -8.05 12.07 8.20
N ILE A 297 -7.80 13.16 8.94
CA ILE A 297 -7.62 13.11 10.40
C ILE A 297 -8.86 12.55 11.07
N SER A 298 -10.04 13.09 10.77
CA SER A 298 -11.31 12.61 11.33
C SER A 298 -11.60 11.16 10.96
N SER A 299 -11.27 10.74 9.73
CA SER A 299 -11.40 9.34 9.31
C SER A 299 -10.49 8.40 10.11
N LEU A 300 -9.23 8.79 10.37
CA LEU A 300 -8.31 7.99 11.20
C LEU A 300 -8.77 7.92 12.66
N GLU A 301 -9.33 9.00 13.21
CA GLU A 301 -9.91 9.01 14.55
C GLU A 301 -11.12 8.08 14.64
N GLU A 302 -12.00 8.11 13.65
CA GLU A 302 -13.16 7.23 13.56
C GLU A 302 -12.76 5.76 13.44
N ILE A 303 -11.76 5.44 12.60
CA ILE A 303 -11.20 4.08 12.52
C ILE A 303 -10.64 3.67 13.88
N SER A 304 -9.89 4.55 14.54
CA SER A 304 -9.31 4.26 15.85
C SER A 304 -10.38 3.98 16.90
N ARG A 305 -11.44 4.78 16.91
CA ARG A 305 -12.59 4.60 17.81
C ARG A 305 -13.23 3.24 17.61
N ARG A 306 -13.48 2.81 16.36
CA ARG A 306 -14.04 1.48 16.05
C ARG A 306 -13.19 0.33 16.58
N TRP A 307 -11.87 0.43 16.45
CA TRP A 307 -10.94 -0.60 16.93
C TRP A 307 -10.87 -0.68 18.47
N ASN A 308 -11.06 0.45 19.16
CA ASN A 308 -11.03 0.46 20.63
C ASN A 308 -12.37 0.06 21.26
N GLY A 309 -13.47 0.16 20.50
CA GLY A 309 -14.82 -0.03 21.02
C GLY A 309 -15.19 1.03 22.06
N ASP A 310 -16.06 0.67 23.00
CA ASP A 310 -16.56 1.59 24.03
C ASP A 310 -15.62 1.76 25.23
N GLN A 311 -14.49 1.05 25.24
CA GLN A 311 -13.53 1.09 26.35
C GLN A 311 -12.45 2.15 26.08
N PRO A 312 -11.97 2.85 27.13
CA PRO A 312 -10.82 3.73 26.97
C PRO A 312 -9.62 2.91 26.48
N PRO A 313 -8.88 3.38 25.46
CA PRO A 313 -7.82 2.58 24.83
C PRO A 313 -6.70 2.29 25.83
N ALA A 314 -6.50 1.00 26.14
CA ALA A 314 -5.37 0.56 26.94
C ALA A 314 -4.02 0.75 26.22
N ARG A 315 -4.03 0.72 24.87
CA ARG A 315 -2.88 0.96 24.00
C ARG A 315 -3.31 1.68 22.72
N ALA A 316 -2.40 2.46 22.15
CA ALA A 316 -2.62 3.12 20.86
C ALA A 316 -2.69 2.08 19.72
N ASN A 317 -3.79 2.07 18.98
CA ASN A 317 -3.90 1.28 17.75
C ASN A 317 -3.25 2.00 16.56
N LEU A 318 -3.03 1.28 15.45
CA LEU A 318 -2.31 1.81 14.29
C LEU A 318 -2.92 3.11 13.74
N ALA A 319 -4.25 3.21 13.67
CA ALA A 319 -4.93 4.42 13.20
C ALA A 319 -4.68 5.62 14.10
N SER A 320 -4.72 5.46 15.43
CA SER A 320 -4.36 6.54 16.37
C SER A 320 -2.90 6.97 16.26
N LYS A 321 -1.99 6.01 16.01
CA LYS A 321 -0.56 6.29 15.79
C LYS A 321 -0.35 7.12 14.52
N PHE A 322 -1.01 6.76 13.42
CA PHE A 322 -0.98 7.55 12.19
C PHE A 322 -1.60 8.94 12.35
N CYS A 323 -2.77 9.05 12.99
CA CYS A 323 -3.43 10.33 13.25
C CYS A 323 -2.53 11.27 14.07
N SER A 324 -1.98 10.77 15.17
CA SER A 324 -1.10 11.57 16.05
C SER A 324 0.14 12.09 15.30
N ARG A 325 0.69 11.28 14.39
CA ARG A 325 1.84 11.67 13.55
C ARG A 325 1.49 12.75 12.55
N LEU A 326 0.36 12.64 11.85
CA LEU A 326 -0.08 13.69 10.93
C LEU A 326 -0.37 15.00 11.67
N LYS A 327 -0.99 14.95 12.86
CA LYS A 327 -1.21 16.15 13.68
C LYS A 327 0.11 16.80 14.11
N LYS A 328 1.09 16.00 14.55
CA LYS A 328 2.43 16.48 14.89
C LYS A 328 3.11 17.15 13.67
N ALA A 329 3.02 16.51 12.52
CA ALA A 329 3.57 17.00 11.25
C ALA A 329 2.97 18.32 10.78
N ARG A 330 1.68 18.56 11.06
CA ARG A 330 1.02 19.83 10.75
C ARG A 330 1.67 21.00 11.49
N ILE A 331 2.20 20.75 12.69
CA ILE A 331 2.82 21.76 13.55
C ILE A 331 4.33 21.88 13.24
N GLU A 332 5.02 20.74 13.16
CA GLU A 332 6.49 20.68 13.07
C GLU A 332 7.02 20.68 11.62
N GLY A 333 6.14 20.53 10.62
CA GLY A 333 6.48 20.40 9.21
C GLY A 333 6.55 18.93 8.74
N SER A 334 6.46 18.73 7.41
CA SER A 334 6.34 17.37 6.82
C SER A 334 7.56 16.46 7.06
N GLY A 335 8.73 17.05 7.34
CA GLY A 335 9.98 16.33 7.62
C GLY A 335 10.00 15.60 8.98
N ALA A 336 9.06 15.88 9.88
CA ALA A 336 8.97 15.25 11.20
C ALA A 336 8.32 13.85 11.20
N VAL A 337 7.95 13.31 10.03
CA VAL A 337 7.12 12.10 9.92
C VAL A 337 7.85 10.95 9.26
N ASP A 338 8.32 10.00 10.07
CA ASP A 338 8.67 8.66 9.61
C ASP A 338 7.49 7.69 9.85
N ILE A 339 7.05 7.02 8.78
CA ILE A 339 5.98 6.01 8.85
C ILE A 339 6.37 4.85 9.77
N ARG A 340 7.66 4.56 9.91
CA ARG A 340 8.20 3.40 10.65
C ARG A 340 7.94 3.49 12.14
N GLU A 341 7.94 4.70 12.69
CA GLU A 341 7.68 4.89 14.10
C GLU A 341 6.24 4.49 14.47
N ALA A 342 5.30 4.48 13.52
CA ALA A 342 3.94 4.01 13.78
C ALA A 342 3.86 2.49 14.02
N PHE A 343 4.82 1.73 13.49
CA PHE A 343 4.90 0.27 13.59
C PHE A 343 5.90 -0.23 14.64
N SER A 344 6.65 0.69 15.28
CA SER A 344 7.59 0.36 16.36
C SER A 344 6.92 0.46 17.73
N GLU A 345 7.11 -0.56 18.58
CA GLU A 345 6.60 -0.58 19.96
C GLU A 345 7.41 0.28 20.94
N LYS A 346 8.58 0.80 20.52
CA LYS A 346 9.53 1.51 21.41
C LYS A 346 8.93 2.72 22.13
N GLN A 347 7.89 3.35 21.60
CA GLN A 347 7.25 4.51 22.25
C GLN A 347 6.22 4.13 23.32
N ASP A 348 5.57 2.96 23.21
CA ASP A 348 4.48 2.55 24.11
C ASP A 348 5.00 2.18 25.51
N ALA A 349 6.27 1.75 25.61
CA ALA A 349 6.92 1.43 26.89
C ALA A 349 7.25 2.67 27.74
N ILE A 350 7.50 3.84 27.12
CA ILE A 350 7.88 5.07 27.84
C ILE A 350 6.66 5.79 28.43
N ALA A 351 5.48 5.64 27.80
CA ALA A 351 4.23 6.16 28.35
C ALA A 351 3.73 5.33 29.54
N SER A 352 3.90 4.00 29.48
CA SER A 352 3.51 3.10 30.58
C SER A 352 4.40 3.27 31.81
N SER A 353 5.70 3.52 31.65
CA SER A 353 6.63 3.69 32.79
C SER A 353 6.43 5.00 33.54
N ARG A 354 5.99 6.08 32.87
CA ARG A 354 5.70 7.36 33.54
C ARG A 354 4.42 7.36 34.38
N SER A 355 3.55 6.35 34.22
CA SER A 355 2.32 6.23 35.02
C SER A 355 2.50 5.41 36.31
N ALA A 356 3.59 4.64 36.43
CA ALA A 356 3.80 3.70 37.54
C ALA A 356 4.62 4.26 38.72
N ASP A 357 5.28 5.41 38.57
CA ASP A 357 6.22 5.93 39.57
C ASP A 357 5.63 6.94 40.59
N VAL A 358 4.31 7.06 40.68
CA VAL A 358 3.66 7.86 41.74
C VAL A 358 2.80 6.96 42.62
N ASN A 359 3.44 6.11 43.43
CA ASN A 359 2.99 5.71 44.77
C ASN A 359 3.80 4.52 45.29
N PHE A 360 4.90 4.75 46.02
CA PHE A 360 5.19 3.95 47.22
C PHE A 360 6.15 4.67 48.16
N ARG A 361 5.59 5.28 49.21
CA ARG A 361 6.36 5.74 50.37
C ARG A 361 6.53 4.58 51.36
N SER A 362 7.79 4.32 51.69
CA SER A 362 8.34 3.95 53.01
C SER A 362 7.70 2.81 53.82
N THR A 363 8.49 1.75 54.04
CA THR A 363 8.76 0.96 55.27
C THR A 363 9.15 -0.46 54.81
N GLY A 364 10.17 -1.17 55.28
CA GLY A 364 11.19 -1.00 56.29
C GLY A 364 11.86 -2.37 56.48
N LEU A 365 13.19 -2.41 56.46
CA LEU A 365 14.09 -3.34 57.18
C LEU A 365 14.04 -4.88 56.95
N GLN A 366 15.12 -5.35 56.31
CA GLN A 366 16.13 -6.30 56.80
C GLN A 366 15.88 -7.82 57.01
N ARG A 367 16.90 -8.57 56.53
CA ARG A 367 17.61 -9.75 57.10
C ARG A 367 17.29 -11.11 56.43
N MET A 368 18.16 -11.61 55.54
CA MET A 368 19.35 -12.47 55.76
C MET A 368 19.07 -13.81 56.48
N SER A 369 19.27 -14.95 55.77
CA SER A 369 20.33 -15.96 56.01
C SER A 369 19.91 -17.42 55.74
N THR A 370 20.77 -18.15 54.99
CA THR A 370 21.26 -19.55 55.19
C THR A 370 20.27 -20.73 55.12
N SER A 371 20.59 -21.95 54.65
CA SER A 371 21.68 -22.61 53.91
C SER A 371 21.33 -24.13 53.84
N THR A 372 21.88 -24.88 52.87
CA THR A 372 22.24 -26.35 52.90
C THR A 372 21.12 -27.40 53.12
N GLU A 373 21.04 -28.60 52.54
CA GLU A 373 21.85 -29.44 51.64
C GLU A 373 21.02 -30.72 51.29
N ALA A 374 21.51 -31.54 50.35
CA ALA A 374 21.38 -33.01 50.26
C ALA A 374 20.32 -33.70 49.35
N THR A 375 20.83 -34.23 48.22
CA THR A 375 20.79 -35.62 47.73
C THR A 375 19.46 -36.32 47.32
N ALA A 376 19.39 -36.67 46.03
CA ALA A 376 18.48 -37.63 45.37
C ALA A 376 18.80 -39.12 45.77
N PRO A 377 18.07 -40.20 45.37
CA PRO A 377 17.16 -40.33 44.21
C PRO A 377 15.91 -41.25 44.38
N GLY A 378 14.98 -41.20 43.40
CA GLY A 378 14.19 -42.38 42.99
C GLY A 378 12.66 -42.26 42.97
N ALA A 379 12.11 -42.42 41.76
CA ALA A 379 10.82 -43.04 41.39
C ALA A 379 9.47 -42.28 41.54
N LEU A 380 8.92 -41.99 40.34
CA LEU A 380 7.56 -42.25 39.84
C LEU A 380 6.35 -41.44 40.38
N ASP A 381 5.62 -40.93 39.38
CA ASP A 381 4.22 -40.49 39.33
C ASP A 381 3.76 -39.23 40.09
N GLY A 382 3.01 -38.39 39.37
CA GLY A 382 2.10 -37.42 39.95
C GLY A 382 2.22 -36.00 39.40
N GLU A 383 1.26 -35.63 38.54
CA GLU A 383 0.52 -34.37 38.59
C GLU A 383 1.31 -33.06 38.82
N ILE A 384 1.54 -32.31 37.74
CA ILE A 384 1.99 -30.92 37.82
C ILE A 384 0.77 -30.03 38.11
N GLY A 385 0.57 -29.78 39.40
CA GLY A 385 -0.17 -28.64 39.94
C GLY A 385 0.63 -27.35 39.81
N ILE A 386 -0.13 -26.28 39.62
CA ILE A 386 0.24 -24.91 39.25
C ILE A 386 1.11 -24.23 40.33
N ASN A 387 2.26 -23.65 39.92
CA ASN A 387 2.67 -22.34 40.41
C ASN A 387 3.69 -21.68 39.48
N GLY A 388 3.38 -20.44 39.08
CA GLY A 388 4.05 -19.71 38.03
C GLY A 388 5.45 -19.24 38.37
N THR A 389 6.35 -19.43 37.41
CA THR A 389 7.53 -18.62 37.21
C THR A 389 7.43 -17.98 35.84
N GLN A 390 7.66 -16.66 35.84
CA GLN A 390 7.61 -15.77 34.68
C GLN A 390 8.38 -16.37 33.50
N THR A 391 7.66 -16.87 32.50
CA THR A 391 8.18 -17.05 31.16
C THR A 391 8.12 -15.69 30.47
N GLU A 392 9.26 -15.01 30.41
CA GLU A 392 9.46 -13.91 29.47
C GLU A 392 9.01 -14.38 28.08
N SER A 393 7.95 -13.76 27.55
CA SER A 393 7.44 -14.06 26.22
C SER A 393 8.44 -13.59 25.16
N PRO A 394 8.77 -14.42 24.16
CA PRO A 394 9.76 -14.09 23.12
C PRO A 394 9.19 -13.16 22.03
N GLU A 395 8.45 -12.11 22.39
CA GLU A 395 7.80 -11.18 21.43
C GLU A 395 8.54 -9.84 21.25
N SER A 396 9.76 -9.69 21.77
CA SER A 396 10.58 -8.48 21.56
C SER A 396 11.43 -8.55 20.28
N ILE A 397 10.83 -8.88 19.13
CA ILE A 397 11.48 -8.63 17.84
C ILE A 397 11.20 -7.17 17.48
N SER A 398 12.08 -6.28 17.92
CA SER A 398 12.19 -4.93 17.38
C SER A 398 12.50 -5.06 15.89
N LEU A 399 11.47 -4.98 15.04
CA LEU A 399 11.63 -4.98 13.58
C LEU A 399 12.53 -3.80 13.19
N ALA A 400 13.78 -4.11 12.85
CA ALA A 400 14.70 -3.15 12.27
C ALA A 400 14.33 -3.00 10.78
N PHE A 401 13.95 -1.79 10.37
CA PHE A 401 13.45 -1.50 9.02
C PHE A 401 14.53 -0.83 8.15
N PRO A 402 14.74 -1.25 6.88
CA PRO A 402 15.69 -0.64 5.93
C PRO A 402 15.15 0.68 5.35
N PRO A 403 15.94 1.74 5.06
CA PRO A 403 15.47 3.11 4.72
C PRO A 403 14.43 3.19 3.59
N LEU A 404 13.50 4.15 3.70
CA LEU A 404 12.45 4.42 2.70
C LEU A 404 13.05 5.24 1.54
N PRO A 405 12.34 5.36 0.40
CA PRO A 405 12.72 6.29 -0.65
C PRO A 405 12.97 7.70 -0.09
N LEU A 406 13.98 8.41 -0.58
CA LEU A 406 14.40 9.73 -0.09
C LEU A 406 13.26 10.77 -0.07
N SER A 407 12.24 10.60 -0.93
CA SER A 407 11.02 11.40 -0.94
C SER A 407 10.24 11.37 0.38
N PHE A 408 10.38 10.30 1.17
CA PHE A 408 9.79 10.20 2.51
C PHE A 408 10.68 10.75 3.62
N GLN A 409 11.96 11.02 3.35
CA GLN A 409 12.99 11.37 4.33
C GLN A 409 13.40 12.85 4.26
N MET A 410 12.70 13.68 3.49
CA MET A 410 13.06 15.07 3.27
C MET A 410 12.97 15.87 4.58
N GLY A 411 14.11 15.98 5.26
CA GLY A 411 14.21 16.64 6.56
C GLY A 411 15.59 16.64 7.24
N SER A 412 16.62 15.95 6.71
CA SER A 412 17.97 15.96 7.31
C SER A 412 19.03 16.73 6.50
N ALA A 413 18.63 17.60 5.57
CA ALA A 413 19.53 18.61 5.03
C ALA A 413 19.46 19.85 5.92
N THR A 414 20.61 20.19 6.49
CA THR A 414 20.87 21.28 7.42
C THR A 414 20.12 22.58 7.10
N HIS A 415 19.56 23.16 8.16
CA HIS A 415 19.23 24.57 8.30
C HIS A 415 20.34 25.43 7.67
N ASP A 416 20.08 26.01 6.50
CA ASP A 416 20.56 27.31 6.01
C ASP A 416 20.42 27.39 4.49
N SER A 417 19.26 27.88 4.04
CA SER A 417 19.15 28.77 2.87
C SER A 417 17.68 29.15 2.66
N ILE A 418 17.32 30.31 3.18
CA ILE A 418 16.22 31.14 2.67
C ILE A 418 16.48 31.33 1.17
N PHE A 419 15.54 31.05 0.26
CA PHE A 419 15.26 31.88 -0.93
C PHE A 419 14.03 31.42 -1.72
N ALA A 420 13.37 32.41 -2.32
CA ALA A 420 12.02 32.42 -2.87
C ALA A 420 11.87 31.73 -4.24
N ALA A 421 10.65 31.27 -4.52
CA ALA A 421 10.21 30.89 -5.87
C ALA A 421 10.22 32.13 -6.80
N PRO A 422 10.54 31.98 -8.11
CA PRO A 422 10.55 33.12 -9.01
C PRO A 422 9.11 33.54 -9.37
N ALA A 423 8.79 34.79 -9.07
CA ALA A 423 7.55 35.45 -9.48
C ALA A 423 7.53 35.71 -10.99
N LYS A 424 6.38 35.49 -11.63
CA LYS A 424 6.10 35.94 -13.00
C LYS A 424 5.84 37.45 -12.98
N THR A 425 6.56 38.23 -13.80
CA THR A 425 6.17 39.59 -14.19
C THR A 425 6.03 39.66 -15.71
N GLY A 426 4.95 40.30 -16.15
CA GLY A 426 4.56 40.42 -17.56
C GLY A 426 5.06 41.68 -18.27
N ASN A 427 4.89 41.62 -19.60
CA ASN A 427 4.94 42.66 -20.65
C ASN A 427 6.18 43.55 -20.78
N ASP A 428 6.86 43.44 -21.92
CA ASP A 428 7.03 44.58 -22.82
C ASP A 428 7.23 44.15 -24.29
N MET A 429 6.74 44.98 -25.23
CA MET A 429 6.90 44.85 -26.68
C MET A 429 8.28 45.33 -27.13
N GLY A 430 8.88 44.64 -28.11
CA GLY A 430 10.07 45.11 -28.81
C GLY A 430 10.47 44.20 -29.96
N GLU A 431 10.12 44.61 -31.18
CA GLU A 431 10.47 43.97 -32.45
C GLU A 431 11.84 44.47 -32.91
N VAL A 432 12.87 43.62 -33.01
CA VAL A 432 14.03 43.81 -33.91
C VAL A 432 14.61 42.47 -34.39
N VAL A 433 14.74 42.42 -35.72
CA VAL A 433 15.41 41.52 -36.67
C VAL A 433 16.68 40.82 -36.17
N GLY A 434 16.85 39.56 -36.59
CA GLY A 434 17.87 38.63 -36.11
C GLY A 434 19.25 38.66 -36.76
N THR A 435 20.13 37.85 -36.17
CA THR A 435 21.30 37.20 -36.78
C THR A 435 21.71 36.04 -35.86
N ASP A 436 22.04 34.91 -36.48
CA ASP A 436 22.46 33.63 -35.89
C ASP A 436 23.60 33.72 -34.87
N MET A 437 23.54 32.89 -33.81
CA MET A 437 24.63 31.94 -33.51
C MET A 437 24.24 30.91 -32.45
N ASN A 438 24.41 29.64 -32.84
CA ASN A 438 24.41 28.40 -32.05
C ASN A 438 24.81 28.53 -30.57
N MET A 439 23.89 28.16 -29.69
CA MET A 439 24.15 27.47 -28.41
C MET A 439 22.89 26.66 -28.04
N ALA A 440 22.52 25.70 -28.90
CA ALA A 440 21.54 24.68 -28.54
C ALA A 440 22.22 23.65 -27.63
N GLY A 441 22.14 23.88 -26.32
CA GLY A 441 22.40 22.83 -25.33
C GLY A 441 21.31 21.76 -25.46
N ASN A 442 21.72 20.50 -25.61
CA ASN A 442 20.89 19.30 -25.68
C ASN A 442 19.98 19.16 -24.44
N CYS A 443 18.85 19.88 -24.40
CA CYS A 443 17.72 19.50 -23.57
C CYS A 443 16.95 18.44 -24.35
N LEU A 444 16.95 17.19 -23.88
CA LEU A 444 16.15 16.12 -24.48
C LEU A 444 14.68 16.43 -24.19
N ASP A 445 13.99 17.04 -25.17
CA ASP A 445 12.55 17.29 -25.12
C ASP A 445 11.80 15.95 -25.18
N PHE A 446 11.46 15.42 -24.01
CA PHE A 446 10.67 14.18 -23.84
C PHE A 446 9.17 14.37 -24.13
N TYR A 447 8.79 15.52 -24.70
CA TYR A 447 7.42 15.89 -25.06
C TYR A 447 6.86 15.09 -26.24
N ASP A 448 7.70 14.40 -27.02
CA ASP A 448 7.25 13.74 -28.26
C ASP A 448 6.60 12.34 -28.06
N LEU A 449 6.38 11.93 -26.81
CA LEU A 449 5.56 10.75 -26.44
C LEU A 449 4.22 11.14 -25.79
N SER A 450 3.79 12.39 -25.97
CA SER A 450 2.64 13.00 -25.26
C SER A 450 1.27 12.86 -25.95
N GLU A 451 1.17 12.20 -27.11
CA GLU A 451 -0.11 12.12 -27.85
C GLU A 451 -1.21 11.24 -27.20
N GLN A 452 -0.97 10.63 -26.03
CA GLN A 452 -2.02 9.99 -25.21
C GLN A 452 -1.92 10.36 -23.73
N THR A 453 -1.74 11.65 -23.44
CA THR A 453 -1.64 12.12 -22.05
C THR A 453 -3.03 12.27 -21.43
N PHE A 454 -3.48 11.27 -20.65
CA PHE A 454 -4.63 11.43 -19.75
C PHE A 454 -4.39 12.61 -18.79
N LEU A 455 -5.38 13.49 -18.64
CA LEU A 455 -5.35 14.60 -17.69
C LEU A 455 -5.27 14.06 -16.25
N PRO A 456 -4.70 14.82 -15.28
CA PRO A 456 -4.65 14.41 -13.87
C PRO A 456 -6.01 14.01 -13.29
N SER A 457 -7.07 14.74 -13.66
CA SER A 457 -8.44 14.38 -13.32
C SER A 457 -8.89 13.09 -14.01
N GLU A 458 -8.54 12.84 -15.27
CA GLU A 458 -8.92 11.60 -15.99
C GLU A 458 -8.20 10.36 -15.44
N ARG A 459 -7.03 10.54 -14.83
CA ARG A 459 -6.28 9.46 -14.15
C ARG A 459 -6.95 9.02 -12.86
N VAL A 460 -7.65 9.94 -12.18
CA VAL A 460 -8.20 9.72 -10.83
C VAL A 460 -9.73 9.71 -10.80
N SER A 461 -10.41 10.55 -11.56
CA SER A 461 -11.85 10.71 -11.59
C SER A 461 -12.32 11.08 -13.02
N MET A 462 -12.64 10.07 -13.81
CA MET A 462 -13.11 10.22 -15.20
C MET A 462 -14.44 11.00 -15.34
N LEU A 463 -15.10 11.42 -14.25
CA LEU A 463 -16.45 12.00 -14.29
C LEU A 463 -16.65 13.17 -13.28
N SER A 464 -15.77 14.17 -13.30
CA SER A 464 -16.13 15.52 -12.81
C SER A 464 -16.59 16.48 -13.92
N ARG A 465 -16.59 16.05 -15.19
CA ARG A 465 -17.37 16.72 -16.24
C ARG A 465 -18.72 16.02 -16.38
N SER A 466 -19.69 16.50 -15.63
CA SER A 466 -21.08 16.48 -16.09
C SER A 466 -21.11 17.00 -17.53
N TYR A 467 -21.77 16.25 -18.41
CA TYR A 467 -22.30 16.78 -19.66
C TYR A 467 -23.22 17.96 -19.30
N ILE A 468 -22.65 19.16 -19.28
CA ILE A 468 -23.38 20.38 -19.60
C ILE A 468 -23.02 20.62 -21.07
N GLY A 469 -23.78 19.97 -21.94
CA GLY A 469 -23.84 20.30 -23.35
C GLY A 469 -25.07 21.15 -23.57
N ASP A 470 -24.84 22.30 -24.20
CA ASP A 470 -25.81 23.28 -24.70
C ASP A 470 -26.96 22.69 -25.53
#